data_AF-A0A812TLF9-F1
#
_entry.id   AF-A0A812TLF9-F1
#
_cell.length_a   1.000
_cell.length_b   1.000
_cell.length_c   1.000
_cell.angle_alpha   90.00
_cell.angle_beta   90.00
_cell.angle_gamma   90.00
#
_symmetry.space_group_name_H-M   'P 1'
#
loop_
_entity.id
_entity.type
_entity.pdbx_description
1 polymer ?
#
loop_
_entity_poly.entity_id
_entity_poly.type
_entity_poly.pdbx_seq_one_letter_code
_entity_poly.pdbx_strand_id
1 'polypeptide(L)'
;MFDKPVMRGAKYARRKRGKWKALITGLMLVCCVEGLATAAAGMHRTLKANPCETLQRENKDLRKELTLQEIQKENEDLRKELKKLPWPMLKYFWANGRTYSLPLRAESRDLSHRPAQARLEYLAGFFDGDGYVGCETRLTGAALKVSQSFDQAEVLMLFRQTFGGSISRERRGVGLGKPKLQWQAYGQSARRAVRLLALHSITKQKQLLIAARWPKTKSLREDRKAELCALKQYDSAVAGPCSWSYFAGFFDAEGCIRLDPRVASLQVKVSQKHPRALRSLRAFLQTTSGIDATLGNFTGYGYELWVCSLSKCKEILQHLLDAGLLCKVQQAQLALSLTPENAAEVRAELASRSGNQRFGRRLDAAGQNRARKILSAQRQVACLCRRGLEAEADAKQREVARLKDEHELRKARYENQQLLEYIEYIRHLHENSWEGPLLPGM
;
A
#
# COMPACT_ATOMS: atom_id res chain seq x y z
N MET A 1 -1.42 12.12 -58.90
CA MET A 1 -2.65 12.16 -58.07
C MET A 1 -2.60 10.97 -57.12
N PHE A 2 -2.30 11.20 -55.84
CA PHE A 2 -2.37 10.18 -54.80
C PHE A 2 -3.16 10.76 -53.63
N ASP A 3 -4.30 10.13 -53.36
CA ASP A 3 -5.23 10.54 -52.32
C ASP A 3 -4.62 10.35 -50.93
N LYS A 4 -4.72 11.42 -50.13
CA LYS A 4 -4.35 11.43 -48.71
C LYS A 4 -5.53 10.88 -47.89
N PRO A 5 -5.31 9.99 -46.90
CA PRO A 5 -6.36 9.62 -45.97
C PRO A 5 -6.58 10.74 -44.93
N VAL A 6 -7.83 11.16 -44.85
CA VAL A 6 -8.37 12.12 -43.88
C VAL A 6 -8.29 11.56 -42.46
N MET A 7 -7.44 12.14 -41.62
CA MET A 7 -7.49 11.90 -40.16
C MET A 7 -8.74 12.58 -39.57
N ARG A 8 -9.74 11.79 -39.18
CA ARG A 8 -10.85 12.25 -38.33
C ARG A 8 -10.34 12.44 -36.90
N GLY A 9 -10.33 13.70 -36.46
CA GLY A 9 -9.99 14.08 -35.10
C GLY A 9 -11.03 13.60 -34.08
N ALA A 10 -10.60 12.74 -33.14
CA ALA A 10 -11.37 12.40 -31.97
C ALA A 10 -11.29 13.56 -30.94
N LYS A 11 -12.37 14.33 -30.81
CA LYS A 11 -12.56 15.31 -29.72
C LYS A 11 -12.73 14.55 -28.40
N TYR A 12 -11.66 14.51 -27.59
CA TYR A 12 -11.76 14.04 -26.20
C TYR A 12 -12.21 15.17 -25.27
N ALA A 13 -13.34 14.93 -24.59
CA ALA A 13 -13.95 15.83 -23.63
C ALA A 13 -13.05 16.06 -22.39
N ARG A 14 -12.68 17.32 -22.15
CA ARG A 14 -12.03 17.80 -20.91
C ARG A 14 -13.03 17.76 -19.76
N ARG A 15 -12.91 16.80 -18.83
CA ARG A 15 -13.54 16.90 -17.51
C ARG A 15 -12.61 17.63 -16.53
N LYS A 16 -13.09 18.76 -16.02
CA LYS A 16 -12.45 19.66 -15.05
C LYS A 16 -12.06 18.88 -13.78
N ARG A 17 -10.77 18.85 -13.42
CA ARG A 17 -10.31 18.50 -12.07
C ARG A 17 -10.25 19.80 -11.25
N GLY A 18 -11.00 19.82 -10.14
CA GLY A 18 -11.06 20.93 -9.21
C GLY A 18 -9.70 21.22 -8.58
N LYS A 19 -9.34 22.51 -8.60
CA LYS A 19 -8.18 23.10 -7.92
C LYS A 19 -8.46 23.14 -6.42
N TRP A 20 -7.66 22.47 -5.60
CA TRP A 20 -7.54 22.81 -4.18
C TRP A 20 -6.42 23.84 -4.06
N LYS A 21 -6.79 25.11 -3.85
CA LYS A 21 -5.87 26.17 -3.43
C LYS A 21 -5.81 26.17 -1.90
N ALA A 22 -4.58 26.27 -1.40
CA ALA A 22 -4.26 26.52 -0.01
C ALA A 22 -4.75 27.91 0.44
N LEU A 23 -5.15 28.02 1.70
CA LEU A 23 -5.20 29.27 2.44
C LEU A 23 -4.39 29.06 3.72
N ILE A 24 -3.31 29.84 3.80
CA ILE A 24 -2.41 29.99 4.94
C ILE A 24 -2.77 31.34 5.57
N THR A 25 -3.10 31.32 6.85
CA THR A 25 -3.05 32.42 7.82
C THR A 25 -3.04 31.70 9.17
N GLY A 26 -2.07 31.85 10.08
CA GLY A 26 -1.24 32.99 10.41
C GLY A 26 -1.60 33.37 11.85
N LEU A 27 -0.95 32.75 12.83
CA LEU A 27 -0.88 33.30 14.20
C LEU A 27 0.40 32.79 14.86
N MET A 28 1.33 33.72 15.06
CA MET A 28 2.45 33.60 15.98
C MET A 28 1.95 33.95 17.38
N LEU A 29 2.28 33.14 18.37
CA LEU A 29 2.38 33.61 19.75
C LEU A 29 3.67 33.04 20.36
N VAL A 30 4.47 33.96 20.88
CA VAL A 30 5.72 33.75 21.62
C VAL A 30 5.42 33.99 23.10
N CYS A 31 5.95 33.12 23.98
CA CYS A 31 6.48 33.34 25.34
C CYS A 31 6.85 31.94 25.91
N CYS A 32 8.12 31.64 26.20
CA CYS A 32 8.85 31.80 27.49
C CYS A 32 8.26 30.92 28.62
N VAL A 33 8.96 30.24 29.54
CA VAL A 33 10.38 29.99 29.92
C VAL A 33 10.32 28.82 30.95
N GLU A 34 11.40 28.02 31.01
CA GLU A 34 11.95 27.14 32.08
C GLU A 34 11.09 26.42 33.13
N GLY A 35 11.51 25.17 33.41
CA GLY A 35 11.15 24.41 34.60
C GLY A 35 11.89 23.06 34.67
N LEU A 36 13.09 23.06 35.23
CA LEU A 36 13.84 21.89 35.66
C LEU A 36 13.19 21.28 36.91
N ALA A 37 12.96 19.97 36.92
CA ALA A 37 12.89 19.18 38.15
C ALA A 37 13.27 17.72 37.89
N THR A 38 14.41 17.32 38.44
CA THR A 38 14.84 15.94 38.67
C THR A 38 14.08 15.34 39.86
N ALA A 39 13.57 14.12 39.71
CA ALA A 39 13.39 13.20 40.83
C ALA A 39 13.36 11.75 40.33
N ALA A 40 14.35 10.98 40.79
CA ALA A 40 14.35 9.54 40.77
C ALA A 40 13.71 9.02 42.07
N ALA A 41 12.90 7.98 42.00
CA ALA A 41 12.80 6.89 42.97
C ALA A 41 11.70 5.90 42.53
N GLY A 42 11.95 4.61 42.75
CA GLY A 42 11.24 3.52 42.11
C GLY A 42 9.85 3.22 42.64
N MET A 43 9.13 2.38 41.90
CA MET A 43 7.93 1.71 42.39
C MET A 43 7.86 0.27 41.87
N HIS A 44 7.58 -0.60 42.83
CA HIS A 44 7.33 -2.03 42.72
C HIS A 44 6.35 -2.39 41.60
N ARG A 45 6.68 -3.47 40.88
CA ARG A 45 5.77 -4.20 39.99
C ARG A 45 4.67 -4.88 40.80
N THR A 46 3.51 -4.23 40.90
CA THR A 46 2.23 -4.93 41.03
C THR A 46 1.62 -5.05 39.64
N LEU A 47 1.48 -6.29 39.16
CA LEU A 47 0.72 -6.64 37.96
C LEU A 47 -0.73 -6.16 38.16
N LYS A 48 -1.06 -4.97 37.64
CA LYS A 48 -2.44 -4.49 37.57
C LYS A 48 -3.20 -5.34 36.55
N ALA A 49 -4.35 -5.85 36.98
CA ALA A 49 -5.33 -6.50 36.11
C ALA A 49 -5.59 -5.64 34.87
N ASN A 50 -5.71 -6.31 33.73
CA ASN A 50 -5.85 -5.70 32.41
C ASN A 50 -7.11 -4.80 32.41
N PRO A 51 -7.02 -3.47 32.21
CA PRO A 51 -8.17 -2.55 32.26
C PRO A 51 -9.31 -2.95 31.30
N CYS A 52 -8.98 -3.72 30.27
CA CYS A 52 -9.94 -4.25 29.29
C CYS A 52 -10.95 -5.25 29.89
N GLU A 53 -10.59 -6.03 30.93
CA GLU A 53 -11.50 -7.04 31.49
C GLU A 53 -12.58 -6.43 32.40
N THR A 54 -12.30 -5.28 33.02
CA THR A 54 -13.24 -4.63 33.95
C THR A 54 -14.37 -3.92 33.18
N LEU A 55 -14.05 -3.31 32.03
CA LEU A 55 -15.04 -2.69 31.14
C LEU A 55 -15.98 -3.70 30.45
N GLN A 56 -15.56 -4.97 30.31
CA GLN A 56 -16.38 -6.01 29.71
C GLN A 56 -17.44 -6.59 30.66
N ARG A 57 -17.21 -6.54 31.99
CA ARG A 57 -18.16 -7.12 32.98
C ARG A 57 -19.35 -6.20 33.27
N GLU A 58 -19.15 -4.90 33.39
CA GLU A 58 -20.25 -3.95 33.67
C GLU A 58 -21.14 -3.67 32.44
N ASN A 59 -20.70 -4.01 31.23
CA ASN A 59 -21.48 -3.82 30.01
C ASN A 59 -22.44 -4.98 29.66
N LYS A 60 -22.38 -6.10 30.40
CA LYS A 60 -23.07 -7.33 30.00
C LYS A 60 -24.56 -7.34 30.35
N ASP A 61 -24.96 -6.61 31.40
CA ASP A 61 -26.32 -6.70 31.97
C ASP A 61 -27.28 -5.59 31.51
N LEU A 62 -26.83 -4.63 30.69
CA LEU A 62 -27.66 -3.49 30.24
C LEU A 62 -27.66 -3.24 28.73
N ARG A 63 -26.99 -4.07 27.92
CA ARG A 63 -27.06 -3.93 26.47
C ARG A 63 -28.39 -4.46 25.96
N LYS A 64 -29.38 -3.56 25.89
CA LYS A 64 -30.52 -3.69 24.97
C LYS A 64 -29.98 -4.26 23.65
N GLU A 65 -30.59 -5.33 23.15
CA GLU A 65 -30.18 -5.92 21.87
C GLU A 65 -30.34 -4.87 20.77
N LEU A 66 -29.23 -4.23 20.41
CA LEU A 66 -29.22 -3.26 19.33
C LEU A 66 -29.61 -3.97 18.03
N THR A 67 -30.54 -3.34 17.32
CA THR A 67 -30.95 -3.73 15.98
C THR A 67 -29.78 -3.59 15.00
N LEU A 68 -29.84 -4.32 13.88
CA LEU A 68 -28.83 -4.22 12.82
C LEU A 68 -28.64 -2.77 12.34
N GLN A 69 -29.74 -2.00 12.23
CA GLN A 69 -29.71 -0.61 11.76
C GLN A 69 -28.98 0.30 12.74
N GLU A 70 -29.18 0.12 14.05
CA GLU A 70 -28.48 0.89 15.08
C GLU A 70 -26.97 0.63 15.03
N ILE A 71 -26.55 -0.63 14.94
CA ILE A 71 -25.12 -0.99 14.86
C ILE A 71 -24.50 -0.47 13.55
N GLN A 72 -25.21 -0.51 12.43
CA GLN A 72 -24.74 0.04 11.16
C GLN A 72 -24.56 1.57 11.25
N LYS A 73 -25.52 2.27 11.85
CA LYS A 73 -25.41 3.72 12.10
C LYS A 73 -24.21 4.03 13.00
N GLU A 74 -24.02 3.25 14.06
CA GLU A 74 -22.84 3.37 14.94
C GLU A 74 -21.53 3.17 14.17
N ASN A 75 -21.44 2.15 13.31
CA ASN A 75 -20.27 1.91 12.46
C ASN A 75 -19.99 3.09 11.51
N GLU A 76 -21.02 3.69 10.94
CA GLU A 76 -20.87 4.89 10.12
C GLU A 76 -20.32 6.07 10.92
N ASP A 77 -20.81 6.27 12.14
CA ASP A 77 -20.37 7.34 13.03
C ASP A 77 -18.94 7.12 13.50
N LEU A 78 -18.57 5.90 13.90
CA LEU A 78 -17.18 5.52 14.19
C LEU A 78 -16.26 5.72 12.98
N ARG A 79 -16.71 5.40 11.77
CA ARG A 79 -15.93 5.66 10.55
C ARG A 79 -15.75 7.16 10.29
N LYS A 80 -16.77 7.99 10.56
CA LYS A 80 -16.66 9.46 10.46
C LYS A 80 -15.68 10.00 11.49
N GLU A 81 -15.71 9.49 12.71
CA GLU A 81 -14.77 9.84 13.77
C GLU A 81 -13.34 9.44 13.39
N LEU A 82 -13.13 8.17 13.04
CA LEU A 82 -11.83 7.63 12.64
C LEU A 82 -11.24 8.43 11.47
N LYS A 83 -12.05 8.83 10.48
CA LYS A 83 -11.60 9.64 9.35
C LYS A 83 -11.07 11.03 9.74
N LYS A 84 -11.43 11.54 10.92
CA LYS A 84 -10.97 12.83 11.47
C LYS A 84 -9.81 12.66 12.45
N LEU A 85 -9.65 11.48 13.04
CA LEU A 85 -8.65 11.23 14.07
C LEU A 85 -7.23 11.31 13.50
N PRO A 86 -6.41 12.31 13.89
CA PRO A 86 -5.05 12.45 13.39
C PRO A 86 -4.15 11.38 14.00
N TRP A 87 -3.17 10.92 13.23
CA TRP A 87 -2.05 10.19 13.82
C TRP A 87 -1.14 11.16 14.60
N PRO A 88 -0.47 10.68 15.65
CA PRO A 88 0.53 11.47 16.36
C PRO A 88 1.67 11.88 15.43
N MET A 89 2.34 12.96 15.81
CA MET A 89 3.43 13.50 15.01
C MET A 89 4.62 12.55 14.99
N LEU A 90 4.86 11.94 13.83
CA LEU A 90 6.05 11.12 13.60
C LEU A 90 7.34 11.97 13.71
N LYS A 91 8.06 11.81 14.82
CA LYS A 91 9.39 12.41 15.10
C LYS A 91 10.55 11.47 14.74
N TYR A 92 10.33 10.16 14.83
CA TYR A 92 11.32 9.12 14.59
C TYR A 92 10.76 8.02 13.70
N PHE A 93 11.64 7.25 13.06
CA PHE A 93 11.27 6.00 12.38
C PHE A 93 12.33 4.93 12.60
N TRP A 94 11.93 3.65 12.52
CA TRP A 94 12.82 2.51 12.63
C TRP A 94 13.13 1.96 11.24
N ALA A 95 14.38 1.62 10.98
CA ALA A 95 14.80 0.90 9.79
C ALA A 95 16.14 0.20 10.04
N ASN A 96 16.32 -1.00 9.49
CA ASN A 96 17.58 -1.75 9.58
C ASN A 96 18.10 -1.88 11.04
N GLY A 97 17.21 -2.15 12.01
CA GLY A 97 17.59 -2.31 13.41
C GLY A 97 17.94 -1.02 14.15
N ARG A 98 17.69 0.17 13.58
CA ARG A 98 18.05 1.46 14.18
C ARG A 98 16.93 2.48 14.11
N THR A 99 16.90 3.38 15.09
CA THR A 99 15.97 4.51 15.16
C THR A 99 16.61 5.77 14.59
N TYR A 100 15.89 6.49 13.72
CA TYR A 100 16.35 7.73 13.09
C TYR A 100 15.39 8.88 13.39
N SER A 101 15.93 10.05 13.70
CA SER A 101 15.15 11.29 13.86
C SER A 101 14.74 11.89 12.50
N LEU A 102 13.57 12.53 12.45
CA LEU A 102 13.08 13.27 11.29
C LEU A 102 13.24 14.79 11.47
N PRO A 103 13.65 15.52 10.40
CA PRO A 103 14.08 15.00 9.10
C PRO A 103 15.47 14.37 9.19
N LEU A 104 15.65 13.21 8.54
CA LEU A 104 16.97 12.61 8.36
C LEU A 104 17.65 13.32 7.19
N ARG A 105 18.53 14.27 7.52
CA ARG A 105 19.21 15.12 6.52
C ARG A 105 20.13 14.31 5.61
N ALA A 106 20.46 14.89 4.46
CA ALA A 106 21.47 14.34 3.58
C ALA A 106 22.83 14.36 4.29
N GLU A 107 23.52 13.22 4.31
CA GLU A 107 24.91 13.16 4.73
C GLU A 107 25.81 13.49 3.53
N SER A 108 26.82 14.33 3.75
CA SER A 108 27.92 14.50 2.81
C SER A 108 28.86 13.31 2.93
N ARG A 109 28.45 12.16 2.37
CA ARG A 109 29.36 11.03 2.20
C ARG A 109 29.93 11.07 0.80
N ASP A 110 31.24 10.87 0.70
CA ASP A 110 31.86 10.50 -0.56
C ASP A 110 31.37 9.10 -0.93
N LEU A 111 30.44 9.06 -1.88
CA LEU A 111 29.90 7.82 -2.44
C LEU A 111 30.88 7.27 -3.48
N SER A 112 32.12 7.03 -3.05
CA SER A 112 33.23 6.57 -3.89
C SER A 112 32.96 5.17 -4.46
N HIS A 113 32.21 4.34 -3.73
CA HIS A 113 31.85 3.01 -4.20
C HIS A 113 30.63 3.03 -5.13
N ARG A 114 30.82 2.48 -6.33
CA ARG A 114 29.74 2.20 -7.27
C ARG A 114 28.80 1.17 -6.63
N PRO A 115 27.49 1.43 -6.53
CA PRO A 115 26.55 0.44 -6.00
C PRO A 115 26.54 -0.82 -6.85
N ALA A 116 26.32 -1.98 -6.22
CA ALA A 116 26.15 -3.25 -6.92
C ALA A 116 25.02 -3.16 -7.95
N GLN A 117 25.18 -3.81 -9.10
CA GLN A 117 24.23 -3.74 -10.21
C GLN A 117 22.82 -4.21 -9.81
N ALA A 118 22.71 -5.36 -9.14
CA ALA A 118 21.42 -5.87 -8.65
C ALA A 118 20.66 -4.86 -7.78
N ARG A 119 21.37 -4.10 -6.93
CA ARG A 119 20.78 -3.02 -6.13
C ARG A 119 20.25 -1.88 -7.00
N LEU A 120 20.98 -1.49 -8.05
CA LEU A 120 20.52 -0.44 -8.98
C LEU A 120 19.29 -0.88 -9.78
N GLU A 121 19.26 -2.13 -10.22
CA GLU A 121 18.12 -2.73 -10.90
C GLU A 121 16.89 -2.76 -9.99
N TYR A 122 17.04 -3.24 -8.74
CA TYR A 122 15.99 -3.21 -7.74
C TYR A 122 15.45 -1.80 -7.51
N LEU A 123 16.33 -0.82 -7.25
CA LEU A 123 15.90 0.55 -7.01
C LEU A 123 15.24 1.19 -8.25
N ALA A 124 15.65 0.81 -9.46
CA ALA A 124 15.01 1.26 -10.68
C ALA A 124 13.61 0.66 -10.84
N GLY A 125 13.42 -0.62 -10.56
CA GLY A 125 12.11 -1.25 -10.51
C GLY A 125 11.19 -0.59 -9.49
N PHE A 126 11.67 -0.39 -8.26
CA PHE A 126 10.88 0.26 -7.22
C PHE A 126 10.51 1.69 -7.60
N PHE A 127 11.47 2.46 -8.14
CA PHE A 127 11.22 3.82 -8.60
C PHE A 127 10.24 3.86 -9.78
N ASP A 128 10.25 2.86 -10.66
CA ASP A 128 9.30 2.75 -11.76
C ASP A 128 7.87 2.49 -11.33
N GLY A 129 7.64 1.92 -10.16
CA GLY A 129 6.32 1.92 -9.51
C GLY A 129 6.05 3.24 -8.80
N ASP A 130 6.64 3.40 -7.62
CA ASP A 130 6.29 4.44 -6.64
C ASP A 130 7.13 5.73 -6.71
N GLY A 131 8.11 5.78 -7.61
CA GLY A 131 8.96 6.95 -7.78
C GLY A 131 8.23 8.14 -8.42
N TYR A 132 8.82 9.32 -8.25
CA TYR A 132 8.33 10.54 -8.86
C TYR A 132 9.49 11.35 -9.41
N VAL A 133 9.37 11.76 -10.68
CA VAL A 133 10.22 12.77 -11.31
C VAL A 133 9.41 14.04 -11.48
N GLY A 134 9.96 15.17 -11.05
CA GLY A 134 9.33 16.48 -11.25
C GLY A 134 10.28 17.65 -11.06
N CYS A 135 9.70 18.84 -11.04
CA CYS A 135 10.40 20.09 -10.75
C CYS A 135 9.64 20.78 -9.61
N GLU A 136 10.41 21.33 -8.67
CA GLU A 136 9.86 22.15 -7.58
C GLU A 136 9.99 23.61 -7.98
N THR A 137 8.95 24.42 -7.78
CA THR A 137 8.89 25.81 -8.28
C THR A 137 10.01 26.71 -7.77
N ARG A 138 10.56 26.40 -6.60
CA ARG A 138 11.64 27.15 -5.95
C ARG A 138 13.04 26.62 -6.28
N LEU A 139 13.15 25.53 -7.03
CA LEU A 139 14.42 24.88 -7.32
C LEU A 139 14.82 25.05 -8.79
N THR A 140 16.12 25.23 -9.02
CA THR A 140 16.68 25.33 -10.37
C THR A 140 16.87 23.97 -11.04
N GLY A 141 16.66 22.87 -10.31
CA GLY A 141 16.92 21.49 -10.75
C GLY A 141 15.69 20.57 -10.69
N ALA A 142 15.83 19.37 -11.26
CA ALA A 142 14.87 18.30 -11.10
C ALA A 142 14.87 17.76 -9.67
N ALA A 143 13.71 17.25 -9.24
CA ALA A 143 13.48 16.61 -7.96
C ALA A 143 13.07 15.15 -8.19
N LEU A 144 13.68 14.25 -7.42
CA LEU A 144 13.24 12.87 -7.30
C LEU A 144 12.64 12.66 -5.93
N LYS A 145 11.52 11.93 -5.89
CA LYS A 145 10.83 11.59 -4.64
C LYS A 145 10.41 10.12 -4.68
N VAL A 146 10.46 9.45 -3.54
CA VAL A 146 9.87 8.13 -3.32
C VAL A 146 9.19 8.20 -1.96
N SER A 147 7.91 7.84 -1.90
CA SER A 147 7.13 7.91 -0.67
C SER A 147 6.68 6.53 -0.24
N GLN A 148 6.79 6.22 1.04
CA GLN A 148 6.35 4.95 1.62
C GLN A 148 5.64 5.18 2.95
N SER A 149 4.88 4.17 3.37
CA SER A 149 4.39 4.12 4.75
C SER A 149 5.57 4.06 5.72
N PHE A 150 5.41 4.63 6.92
CA PHE A 150 6.51 4.74 7.88
C PHE A 150 7.07 3.38 8.37
N ASP A 151 6.26 2.33 8.27
CA ASP A 151 6.57 0.93 8.59
C ASP A 151 7.21 0.17 7.41
N GLN A 152 7.63 0.89 6.37
CA GLN A 152 8.32 0.38 5.17
C GLN A 152 9.50 1.32 4.84
N ALA A 153 10.22 1.78 5.87
CA ALA A 153 11.25 2.81 5.74
C ALA A 153 12.57 2.28 5.17
N GLU A 154 12.78 0.96 5.19
CA GLU A 154 13.99 0.25 4.75
C GLU A 154 14.34 0.57 3.30
N VAL A 155 13.34 0.58 2.40
CA VAL A 155 13.56 0.93 1.00
C VAL A 155 13.96 2.39 0.83
N LEU A 156 13.40 3.31 1.65
CA LEU A 156 13.80 4.72 1.63
C LEU A 156 15.24 4.88 2.12
N MET A 157 15.65 4.10 3.12
CA MET A 157 17.05 4.03 3.57
C MET A 157 17.97 3.52 2.46
N LEU A 158 17.52 2.53 1.66
CA LEU A 158 18.28 2.03 0.52
C LEU A 158 18.46 3.10 -0.56
N PHE A 159 17.43 3.88 -0.88
CA PHE A 159 17.55 5.06 -1.75
C PHE A 159 18.54 6.09 -1.19
N ARG A 160 18.43 6.40 0.10
CA ARG A 160 19.32 7.36 0.77
C ARG A 160 20.78 6.91 0.75
N GLN A 161 21.06 5.67 1.10
CA GLN A 161 22.42 5.12 1.10
C GLN A 161 22.99 5.05 -0.31
N THR A 162 22.17 4.73 -1.30
CA THR A 162 22.62 4.55 -2.68
C THR A 162 22.84 5.88 -3.38
N PHE A 163 21.99 6.88 -3.17
CA PHE A 163 21.96 8.12 -3.95
C PHE A 163 22.20 9.41 -3.15
N GLY A 164 22.24 9.33 -1.82
CA GLY A 164 22.18 10.49 -0.93
C GLY A 164 20.76 11.02 -0.79
N GLY A 165 20.61 12.33 -0.58
CA GLY A 165 19.30 12.95 -0.34
C GLY A 165 18.84 12.83 1.12
N SER A 166 17.63 13.30 1.40
CA SER A 166 17.07 13.34 2.76
C SER A 166 15.80 12.50 2.86
N ILE A 167 15.49 12.02 4.07
CA ILE A 167 14.21 11.41 4.38
C ILE A 167 13.45 12.34 5.32
N SER A 168 12.21 12.65 4.99
CA SER A 168 11.36 13.51 5.80
C SER A 168 9.93 12.98 5.84
N ARG A 169 9.09 13.58 6.67
CA ARG A 169 7.67 13.27 6.72
C ARG A 169 6.96 13.91 5.53
N GLU A 170 6.28 13.10 4.72
CA GLU A 170 5.41 13.57 3.63
C GLU A 170 4.02 13.91 4.13
N ARG A 171 3.40 12.97 4.86
CA ARG A 171 2.03 13.09 5.36
C ARG A 171 1.95 12.59 6.79
N ARG A 172 1.23 13.31 7.65
CA ARG A 172 1.06 12.94 9.06
C ARG A 172 0.24 11.67 9.27
N GLY A 173 -0.65 11.33 8.34
CA GLY A 173 -1.62 10.25 8.51
C GLY A 173 -2.89 10.72 9.22
N VAL A 174 -4.04 10.13 8.86
CA VAL A 174 -5.35 10.38 9.48
C VAL A 174 -6.18 9.09 9.36
N GLY A 175 -6.82 8.67 10.45
CA GLY A 175 -7.65 7.46 10.51
C GLY A 175 -6.94 6.20 10.05
N LEU A 176 -7.50 5.50 9.08
CA LEU A 176 -6.87 4.30 8.50
C LEU A 176 -5.62 4.60 7.64
N GLY A 177 -5.39 5.86 7.28
CA GLY A 177 -4.23 6.27 6.50
C GLY A 177 -3.02 6.52 7.40
N LYS A 178 -2.08 5.56 7.42
CA LYS A 178 -0.81 5.67 8.16
C LYS A 178 0.02 6.90 7.75
N PRO A 179 0.90 7.41 8.63
CA PRO A 179 1.91 8.40 8.27
C PRO A 179 2.77 7.91 7.11
N LYS A 180 3.20 8.85 6.25
CA LYS A 180 4.11 8.56 5.14
C LYS A 180 5.43 9.29 5.30
N LEU A 181 6.50 8.56 5.00
CA LEU A 181 7.84 9.08 4.83
C LEU A 181 8.11 9.30 3.34
N GLN A 182 9.02 10.22 3.05
CA GLN A 182 9.49 10.47 1.70
C GLN A 182 11.00 10.62 1.70
N TRP A 183 11.65 9.81 0.88
CA TRP A 183 12.98 10.10 0.39
C TRP A 183 12.88 11.14 -0.72
N GLN A 184 13.75 12.14 -0.68
CA GLN A 184 13.85 13.18 -1.69
C GLN A 184 15.30 13.49 -2.04
N ALA A 185 15.57 13.68 -3.32
CA ALA A 185 16.86 14.09 -3.83
C ALA A 185 16.73 15.32 -4.73
N TYR A 186 17.68 16.24 -4.54
CA TYR A 186 17.85 17.48 -5.31
C TYR A 186 19.30 17.64 -5.72
N GLY A 187 19.58 18.62 -6.59
CA GLY A 187 20.94 19.03 -6.94
C GLY A 187 21.80 17.86 -7.42
N GLN A 188 22.97 17.67 -6.79
CA GLN A 188 23.92 16.64 -7.19
C GLN A 188 23.42 15.21 -6.91
N SER A 189 22.74 14.98 -5.78
CA SER A 189 22.13 13.68 -5.47
C SER A 189 21.08 13.30 -6.51
N ALA A 190 20.22 14.24 -6.92
CA ALA A 190 19.26 13.99 -7.99
C ALA A 190 19.96 13.65 -9.31
N ARG A 191 20.97 14.45 -9.70
CA ARG A 191 21.76 14.20 -10.94
C ARG A 191 22.43 12.83 -10.95
N ARG A 192 22.97 12.38 -9.82
CA ARG A 192 23.56 11.05 -9.68
C ARG A 192 22.50 9.96 -9.78
N ALA A 193 21.40 10.10 -9.04
CA ALA A 193 20.28 9.16 -9.06
C ALA A 193 19.70 8.99 -10.46
N VAL A 194 19.38 10.07 -11.18
CA VAL A 194 18.78 9.97 -12.53
C VAL A 194 19.71 9.27 -13.52
N ARG A 195 21.03 9.52 -13.45
CA ARG A 195 22.00 8.86 -14.33
C ARG A 195 22.05 7.35 -14.10
N LEU A 196 22.03 6.93 -12.84
CA LEU A 196 22.10 5.51 -12.49
C LEU A 196 20.75 4.80 -12.71
N LEU A 197 19.64 5.40 -12.31
CA LEU A 197 18.31 4.81 -12.46
C LEU A 197 17.87 4.72 -13.92
N ALA A 198 18.21 5.71 -14.76
CA ALA A 198 17.78 5.70 -16.16
C ALA A 198 18.30 4.49 -16.94
N LEU A 199 19.45 3.92 -16.55
CA LEU A 199 20.03 2.75 -17.22
C LEU A 199 19.19 1.48 -17.05
N HIS A 200 18.44 1.38 -15.94
CA HIS A 200 17.69 0.18 -15.57
C HIS A 200 16.17 0.41 -15.51
N SER A 201 15.72 1.67 -15.63
CA SER A 201 14.31 2.02 -15.65
C SER A 201 13.68 1.66 -17.00
N ILE A 202 12.45 1.14 -16.93
CA ILE A 202 11.58 0.81 -18.06
C ILE A 202 10.48 1.88 -18.17
N THR A 203 9.74 2.13 -17.08
CA THR A 203 8.54 2.98 -17.09
C THR A 203 8.87 4.46 -17.09
N LYS A 204 9.86 4.88 -16.29
CA LYS A 204 10.20 6.29 -16.08
C LYS A 204 11.50 6.72 -16.76
N GLN A 205 12.09 5.88 -17.62
CA GLN A 205 13.38 6.16 -18.24
C GLN A 205 13.42 7.53 -18.94
N LYS A 206 12.44 7.81 -19.81
CA LYS A 206 12.37 9.10 -20.54
C LYS A 206 12.31 10.29 -19.58
N GLN A 207 11.58 10.15 -18.48
CA GLN A 207 11.46 11.19 -17.45
C GLN A 207 12.81 11.41 -16.76
N LEU A 208 13.52 10.32 -16.43
CA LEU A 208 14.85 10.38 -15.82
C LEU A 208 15.90 10.98 -16.77
N LEU A 209 15.84 10.68 -18.07
CA LEU A 209 16.74 11.25 -19.08
C LEU A 209 16.54 12.77 -19.24
N ILE A 210 15.30 13.25 -19.22
CA ILE A 210 15.00 14.70 -19.21
C ILE A 210 15.57 15.33 -17.93
N ALA A 211 15.34 14.71 -16.78
CA ALA A 211 15.86 15.20 -15.50
C ALA A 211 17.40 15.17 -15.42
N ALA A 212 18.07 14.23 -16.11
CA ALA A 212 19.52 14.17 -16.21
C ALA A 212 20.12 15.34 -17.02
N ARG A 213 19.35 15.89 -17.97
CA ARG A 213 19.73 17.01 -18.83
C ARG A 213 18.98 18.30 -18.45
N TRP A 214 18.64 18.45 -17.17
CA TRP A 214 17.81 19.57 -16.72
C TRP A 214 18.48 20.92 -17.02
N PRO A 215 17.79 21.85 -17.71
CA PRO A 215 18.43 23.07 -18.21
C PRO A 215 18.66 24.11 -17.11
N LYS A 216 19.67 24.96 -17.32
CA LYS A 216 20.01 26.07 -16.41
C LYS A 216 19.04 27.26 -16.53
N THR A 217 18.57 27.55 -17.74
CA THR A 217 17.73 28.72 -18.05
C THR A 217 16.25 28.47 -17.74
N LYS A 218 15.54 29.52 -17.30
CA LYS A 218 14.14 29.42 -16.85
C LYS A 218 13.18 29.00 -17.98
N SER A 219 13.31 29.57 -19.19
CA SER A 219 12.45 29.25 -20.33
C SER A 219 12.50 27.76 -20.67
N LEU A 220 13.71 27.23 -20.90
CA LEU A 220 13.90 25.80 -21.20
C LEU A 220 13.42 24.88 -20.06
N ARG A 221 13.47 25.33 -18.80
CA ARG A 221 12.92 24.54 -17.68
C ARG A 221 11.41 24.39 -17.75
N GLU A 222 10.68 25.42 -18.17
CA GLU A 222 9.22 25.31 -18.34
C GLU A 222 8.89 24.37 -19.50
N ASP A 223 9.65 24.39 -20.59
CA ASP A 223 9.47 23.44 -21.71
C ASP A 223 9.68 21.99 -21.26
N ARG A 224 10.78 21.71 -20.54
CA ARG A 224 11.06 20.36 -20.01
C ARG A 224 10.06 19.92 -18.95
N LYS A 225 9.52 20.85 -18.17
CA LYS A 225 8.44 20.57 -17.22
C LYS A 225 7.15 20.22 -17.94
N ALA A 226 6.81 20.90 -19.04
CA ALA A 226 5.67 20.56 -19.87
C ALA A 226 5.84 19.17 -20.50
N GLU A 227 7.04 18.86 -21.00
CA GLU A 227 7.40 17.54 -21.53
C GLU A 227 7.27 16.43 -20.48
N LEU A 228 7.79 16.63 -19.26
CA LEU A 228 7.61 15.70 -18.14
C LEU A 228 6.12 15.51 -17.79
N CYS A 229 5.32 16.56 -17.83
CA CYS A 229 3.88 16.47 -17.60
C CYS A 229 3.19 15.63 -18.70
N ALA A 230 3.58 15.81 -19.96
CA ALA A 230 3.03 15.07 -21.09
C ALA A 230 3.34 13.57 -20.97
N LEU A 231 4.58 13.20 -20.61
CA LEU A 231 5.01 11.80 -20.45
C LEU A 231 4.20 10.99 -19.42
N LYS A 232 3.52 11.65 -18.48
CA LYS A 232 2.65 10.99 -17.48
C LYS A 232 1.26 10.66 -18.01
N GLN A 233 0.88 11.22 -19.17
CA GLN A 233 -0.44 11.05 -19.75
C GLN A 233 -0.53 9.80 -20.63
N TYR A 234 0.56 9.42 -21.30
CA TYR A 234 0.63 8.29 -22.21
C TYR A 234 1.66 7.24 -21.75
N ASP A 235 1.66 6.09 -22.44
CA ASP A 235 2.62 5.01 -22.20
C ASP A 235 4.02 5.45 -22.67
N SER A 236 4.83 5.94 -21.73
CA SER A 236 6.20 6.38 -21.97
C SER A 236 7.25 5.33 -21.67
N ALA A 237 6.83 4.10 -21.33
CA ALA A 237 7.75 3.02 -21.05
C ALA A 237 8.59 2.68 -22.29
N VAL A 238 9.81 2.22 -22.05
CA VAL A 238 10.72 1.73 -23.10
C VAL A 238 10.80 0.21 -23.03
N ALA A 239 11.15 -0.45 -24.13
CA ALA A 239 11.58 -1.84 -24.01
C ALA A 239 13.01 -1.82 -23.42
N GLY A 240 13.25 -2.60 -22.38
CA GLY A 240 14.55 -2.68 -21.73
C GLY A 240 14.77 -4.07 -21.13
N PRO A 241 16.02 -4.43 -20.84
CA PRO A 241 16.33 -5.69 -20.17
C PRO A 241 15.68 -5.68 -18.79
N CYS A 242 14.86 -6.69 -18.53
CA CYS A 242 14.30 -6.95 -17.20
C CYS A 242 15.16 -8.01 -16.52
N SER A 243 15.35 -7.87 -15.21
CA SER A 243 16.02 -8.85 -14.36
C SER A 243 15.13 -9.19 -13.17
N TRP A 244 15.46 -10.26 -12.45
CA TRP A 244 14.76 -10.58 -11.21
C TRP A 244 14.90 -9.48 -10.16
N SER A 245 16.07 -8.82 -10.08
CA SER A 245 16.29 -7.69 -9.17
C SER A 245 15.37 -6.52 -9.51
N TYR A 246 15.28 -6.14 -10.79
CA TYR A 246 14.32 -5.12 -11.25
C TYR A 246 12.89 -5.52 -10.90
N PHE A 247 12.51 -6.78 -11.18
CA PHE A 247 11.16 -7.25 -10.92
C PHE A 247 10.84 -7.25 -9.42
N ALA A 248 11.77 -7.64 -8.54
CA ALA A 248 11.60 -7.55 -7.09
C ALA A 248 11.28 -6.13 -6.63
N GLY A 249 12.04 -5.14 -7.08
CA GLY A 249 11.77 -3.74 -6.76
C GLY A 249 10.43 -3.25 -7.30
N PHE A 250 10.11 -3.58 -8.57
CA PHE A 250 8.84 -3.22 -9.18
C PHE A 250 7.65 -3.88 -8.49
N PHE A 251 7.81 -5.14 -8.05
CA PHE A 251 6.81 -5.89 -7.31
C PHE A 251 6.59 -5.33 -5.90
N ASP A 252 7.64 -4.85 -5.23
CA ASP A 252 7.49 -4.19 -3.94
C ASP A 252 6.71 -2.87 -4.01
N ALA A 253 6.76 -2.17 -5.14
CA ALA A 253 5.92 -1.00 -5.39
C ALA A 253 4.49 -1.37 -5.85
N GLU A 254 4.36 -2.17 -6.91
CA GLU A 254 3.10 -2.35 -7.66
C GLU A 254 2.51 -3.77 -7.58
N GLY A 255 3.27 -4.71 -7.02
CA GLY A 255 2.90 -6.11 -6.89
C GLY A 255 1.91 -6.38 -5.77
N CYS A 256 1.18 -7.48 -5.90
CA CYS A 256 0.22 -7.95 -4.91
C CYS A 256 0.21 -9.49 -4.90
N ILE A 257 0.20 -10.05 -3.70
CA ILE A 257 0.04 -11.47 -3.44
C ILE A 257 -1.39 -11.67 -2.93
N ARG A 258 -2.15 -12.56 -3.58
CA ARG A 258 -3.54 -12.86 -3.22
C ARG A 258 -3.73 -14.34 -3.06
N LEU A 259 -4.52 -14.73 -2.07
CA LEU A 259 -4.99 -16.10 -1.92
C LEU A 259 -6.45 -16.16 -2.33
N ASP A 260 -6.84 -17.25 -2.99
CA ASP A 260 -8.24 -17.53 -3.23
C ASP A 260 -8.91 -17.93 -1.90
N PRO A 261 -10.09 -17.36 -1.57
CA PRO A 261 -10.80 -17.70 -0.35
C PRO A 261 -11.39 -19.13 -0.33
N ARG A 262 -11.53 -19.77 -1.50
CA ARG A 262 -12.23 -21.05 -1.68
C ARG A 262 -11.28 -22.23 -1.80
N VAL A 263 -10.12 -22.01 -2.40
CA VAL A 263 -9.12 -23.05 -2.65
C VAL A 263 -7.76 -22.58 -2.15
N ALA A 264 -6.86 -23.51 -1.84
CA ALA A 264 -5.46 -23.20 -1.51
C ALA A 264 -4.68 -22.81 -2.78
N SER A 265 -5.15 -21.78 -3.49
CA SER A 265 -4.49 -21.23 -4.65
C SER A 265 -3.91 -19.86 -4.36
N LEU A 266 -2.84 -19.56 -5.09
CA LEU A 266 -2.05 -18.35 -4.97
C LEU A 266 -2.15 -17.60 -6.29
N GLN A 267 -2.29 -16.28 -6.20
CA GLN A 267 -2.21 -15.38 -7.33
C GLN A 267 -1.14 -14.32 -7.06
N VAL A 268 -0.15 -14.27 -7.93
CA VAL A 268 0.84 -13.18 -8.00
C VAL A 268 0.41 -12.25 -9.10
N LYS A 269 0.24 -10.96 -8.78
CA LYS A 269 -0.22 -9.98 -9.75
C LYS A 269 0.55 -8.65 -9.65
N VAL A 270 0.60 -7.93 -10.76
CA VAL A 270 1.17 -6.59 -10.86
C VAL A 270 0.22 -5.72 -11.66
N SER A 271 -0.08 -4.53 -11.15
CA SER A 271 -1.00 -3.59 -11.79
C SER A 271 -0.24 -2.37 -12.34
N GLN A 272 -0.63 -1.88 -13.51
CA GLN A 272 -0.09 -0.64 -14.08
C GLN A 272 -1.13 0.11 -14.90
N LYS A 273 -1.01 1.44 -14.94
CA LYS A 273 -1.86 2.28 -15.81
C LYS A 273 -1.64 1.98 -17.30
N HIS A 274 -0.41 1.65 -17.68
CA HIS A 274 -0.01 1.44 -19.07
C HIS A 274 0.57 0.03 -19.27
N PRO A 275 0.29 -0.65 -20.40
CA PRO A 275 0.55 -2.08 -20.53
C PRO A 275 2.01 -2.41 -20.87
N ARG A 276 2.80 -1.47 -21.43
CA ARG A 276 4.10 -1.83 -22.01
C ARG A 276 5.10 -2.38 -20.98
N ALA A 277 5.17 -1.81 -19.78
CA ALA A 277 6.00 -2.38 -18.72
C ALA A 277 5.57 -3.80 -18.34
N LEU A 278 4.27 -4.07 -18.28
CA LEU A 278 3.74 -5.41 -18.01
C LEU A 278 4.03 -6.40 -19.15
N ARG A 279 4.05 -5.95 -20.41
CA ARG A 279 4.49 -6.78 -21.54
C ARG A 279 5.97 -7.15 -21.42
N SER A 280 6.82 -6.22 -21.01
CA SER A 280 8.23 -6.50 -20.74
C SER A 280 8.39 -7.54 -19.61
N LEU A 281 7.63 -7.41 -18.52
CA LEU A 281 7.62 -8.41 -17.44
C LEU A 281 7.10 -9.78 -17.91
N ARG A 282 6.04 -9.82 -18.73
CA ARG A 282 5.52 -11.08 -19.31
C ARG A 282 6.58 -11.76 -20.16
N ALA A 283 7.21 -11.03 -21.07
CA ALA A 283 8.27 -11.56 -21.93
C ALA A 283 9.44 -12.09 -21.10
N PHE A 284 9.86 -11.35 -20.06
CA PHE A 284 10.88 -11.77 -19.13
C PHE A 284 10.54 -13.09 -18.41
N LEU A 285 9.32 -13.21 -17.86
CA LEU A 285 8.85 -14.44 -17.20
C LEU A 285 8.81 -15.64 -18.14
N GLN A 286 8.37 -15.43 -19.38
CA GLN A 286 8.35 -16.47 -20.40
C GLN A 286 9.76 -16.93 -20.77
N THR A 287 10.68 -16.00 -21.00
CA THR A 287 12.06 -16.33 -21.41
C THR A 287 12.89 -16.98 -20.30
N THR A 288 12.73 -16.53 -19.04
CA THR A 288 13.60 -16.97 -17.95
C THR A 288 13.11 -18.20 -17.19
N SER A 289 11.79 -18.41 -17.11
CA SER A 289 11.18 -19.49 -16.33
C SER A 289 10.10 -20.27 -17.07
N GLY A 290 9.85 -19.96 -18.35
CA GLY A 290 8.77 -20.57 -19.13
C GLY A 290 7.38 -20.26 -18.57
N ILE A 291 7.23 -19.19 -17.80
CA ILE A 291 5.97 -18.84 -17.15
C ILE A 291 5.16 -17.92 -18.06
N ASP A 292 4.07 -18.45 -18.61
CA ASP A 292 3.11 -17.63 -19.37
C ASP A 292 2.16 -16.89 -18.42
N ALA A 293 2.50 -15.64 -18.11
CA ALA A 293 1.67 -14.77 -17.30
C ALA A 293 0.53 -14.15 -18.14
N THR A 294 -0.68 -14.12 -17.58
CA THR A 294 -1.85 -13.53 -18.25
C THR A 294 -1.82 -12.02 -18.12
N LEU A 295 -1.94 -11.30 -19.24
CA LEU A 295 -2.08 -9.84 -19.29
C LEU A 295 -3.49 -9.46 -19.72
N GLY A 296 -4.19 -8.68 -18.89
CA GLY A 296 -5.54 -8.22 -19.17
C GLY A 296 -5.78 -6.76 -18.79
N ASN A 297 -6.83 -6.17 -19.36
CA ASN A 297 -7.32 -4.85 -18.97
C ASN A 297 -8.26 -4.99 -17.77
N PHE A 298 -7.98 -4.26 -16.68
CA PHE A 298 -8.79 -4.29 -15.48
C PHE A 298 -9.56 -2.97 -15.33
N THR A 299 -10.89 -3.06 -15.39
CA THR A 299 -11.84 -1.98 -15.01
C THR A 299 -11.72 -0.67 -15.78
N GLY A 300 -11.05 -0.63 -16.95
CA GLY A 300 -10.91 0.59 -17.76
C GLY A 300 -9.93 1.63 -17.19
N TYR A 301 -9.30 1.35 -16.04
CA TYR A 301 -8.36 2.27 -15.37
C TYR A 301 -6.91 1.79 -15.42
N GLY A 302 -6.65 0.57 -15.89
CA GLY A 302 -5.31 0.04 -16.03
C GLY A 302 -5.28 -1.39 -16.56
N TYR A 303 -4.10 -1.98 -16.47
CA TYR A 303 -3.78 -3.32 -16.92
C TYR A 303 -3.22 -4.10 -15.73
N GLU A 304 -3.43 -5.41 -15.76
CA GLU A 304 -2.87 -6.34 -14.77
C GLU A 304 -2.14 -7.46 -15.48
N LEU A 305 -0.98 -7.82 -14.95
CA LEU A 305 -0.28 -9.06 -15.27
C LEU A 305 -0.45 -10.00 -14.07
N TRP A 306 -0.91 -11.22 -14.28
CA TRP A 306 -1.09 -12.17 -13.18
C TRP A 306 -0.77 -13.62 -13.57
N VAL A 307 -0.43 -14.39 -12.54
CA VAL A 307 -0.22 -15.85 -12.58
C VAL A 307 -1.09 -16.46 -11.49
N CYS A 308 -1.78 -17.57 -11.78
CA CYS A 308 -2.68 -18.25 -10.84
C CYS A 308 -2.27 -19.70 -10.50
N SER A 309 -1.28 -20.26 -11.22
CA SER A 309 -0.76 -21.60 -10.89
C SER A 309 0.01 -21.54 -9.58
N LEU A 310 -0.34 -22.37 -8.60
CA LEU A 310 0.28 -22.37 -7.28
C LEU A 310 1.80 -22.59 -7.37
N SER A 311 2.25 -23.60 -8.12
CA SER A 311 3.68 -23.89 -8.29
C SER A 311 4.43 -22.74 -8.95
N LYS A 312 3.89 -22.18 -10.03
CA LYS A 312 4.51 -21.04 -10.74
C LYS A 312 4.50 -19.75 -9.93
N CYS A 313 3.47 -19.52 -9.12
CA CYS A 313 3.46 -18.41 -8.18
C CYS A 313 4.54 -18.55 -7.12
N LYS A 314 4.71 -19.75 -6.54
CA LYS A 314 5.78 -20.02 -5.58
C LYS A 314 7.16 -19.86 -6.22
N GLU A 315 7.36 -20.35 -7.44
CA GLU A 315 8.59 -20.18 -8.22
C GLU A 315 8.93 -18.68 -8.40
N ILE A 316 7.96 -17.86 -8.81
CA ILE A 316 8.14 -16.40 -8.91
C ILE A 316 8.50 -15.79 -7.55
N LEU A 317 7.76 -16.11 -6.49
CA LEU A 317 8.02 -15.55 -5.16
C LEU A 317 9.41 -15.93 -4.64
N GLN A 318 9.86 -17.15 -4.88
CA GLN A 318 11.21 -17.59 -4.53
C GLN A 318 12.26 -16.76 -5.29
N HIS A 319 12.13 -16.62 -6.61
CA HIS A 319 13.03 -15.77 -7.38
C HIS A 319 13.04 -14.31 -6.93
N LEU A 320 11.88 -13.75 -6.54
CA LEU A 320 11.82 -12.38 -6.02
C LEU A 320 12.52 -12.26 -4.67
N LEU A 321 12.37 -13.24 -3.77
CA LEU A 321 13.08 -13.27 -2.48
C LEU A 321 14.59 -13.37 -2.69
N ASP A 322 15.04 -14.28 -3.56
CA ASP A 322 16.46 -14.45 -3.89
C ASP A 322 17.06 -13.19 -4.53
N ALA A 323 16.24 -12.43 -5.25
CA ALA A 323 16.60 -11.16 -5.87
C ALA A 323 16.46 -9.94 -4.94
N GLY A 324 16.15 -10.15 -3.65
CA GLY A 324 16.15 -9.11 -2.62
C GLY A 324 14.84 -8.36 -2.45
N LEU A 325 13.68 -9.02 -2.60
CA LEU A 325 12.38 -8.49 -2.20
C LEU A 325 12.42 -8.01 -0.73
N LEU A 326 12.04 -6.75 -0.48
CA LEU A 326 12.11 -6.10 0.84
C LEU A 326 10.73 -5.90 1.45
N CYS A 327 9.88 -5.09 0.81
CA CYS A 327 8.64 -4.59 1.42
C CYS A 327 7.59 -5.69 1.60
N LYS A 328 7.67 -6.75 0.77
CA LYS A 328 6.73 -7.87 0.77
C LYS A 328 7.37 -9.20 1.18
N VAL A 329 8.53 -9.18 1.84
CA VAL A 329 9.30 -10.38 2.22
C VAL A 329 8.47 -11.35 3.07
N GLN A 330 7.80 -10.86 4.11
CA GLN A 330 6.99 -11.68 5.02
C GLN A 330 5.76 -12.25 4.28
N GLN A 331 5.10 -11.45 3.43
CA GLN A 331 3.98 -11.94 2.64
C GLN A 331 4.41 -13.03 1.65
N ALA A 332 5.57 -12.89 1.02
CA ALA A 332 6.11 -13.88 0.11
C ALA A 332 6.47 -15.19 0.84
N GLN A 333 7.14 -15.11 1.99
CA GLN A 333 7.49 -16.27 2.82
C GLN A 333 6.23 -17.04 3.27
N LEU A 334 5.21 -16.33 3.75
CA LEU A 334 3.93 -16.95 4.12
C LEU A 334 3.26 -17.64 2.93
N ALA A 335 3.24 -16.98 1.77
CA ALA A 335 2.68 -17.56 0.56
C ALA A 335 3.45 -18.80 0.06
N LEU A 336 4.77 -18.84 0.24
CA LEU A 336 5.58 -20.04 -0.05
C LEU A 336 5.22 -21.22 0.86
N SER A 337 4.88 -20.96 2.13
CA SER A 337 4.44 -21.98 3.09
C SER A 337 3.03 -22.51 2.83
N LEU A 338 2.26 -21.92 1.90
CA LEU A 338 0.87 -22.28 1.66
C LEU A 338 0.71 -23.74 1.25
N THR A 339 -0.10 -24.47 2.01
CA THR A 339 -0.55 -25.85 1.78
C THR A 339 -2.08 -25.90 1.91
N PRO A 340 -2.75 -26.95 1.43
CA PRO A 340 -4.18 -27.16 1.70
C PRO A 340 -4.52 -27.13 3.19
N GLU A 341 -3.65 -27.67 4.04
CA GLU A 341 -3.84 -27.85 5.48
C GLU A 341 -3.77 -26.52 6.24
N ASN A 342 -2.85 -25.63 5.86
CA ASN A 342 -2.63 -24.34 6.54
C ASN A 342 -3.29 -23.13 5.85
N ALA A 343 -4.04 -23.33 4.76
CA ALA A 343 -4.53 -22.24 3.92
C ALA A 343 -5.37 -21.18 4.67
N ALA A 344 -6.12 -21.60 5.71
CA ALA A 344 -6.93 -20.69 6.52
C ALA A 344 -6.05 -19.76 7.40
N GLU A 345 -5.01 -20.32 8.01
CA GLU A 345 -4.05 -19.59 8.86
C GLU A 345 -3.23 -18.61 8.03
N VAL A 346 -2.60 -19.10 6.94
CA VAL A 346 -1.80 -18.27 6.03
C VAL A 346 -2.64 -17.12 5.46
N ARG A 347 -3.92 -17.35 5.16
CA ARG A 347 -4.83 -16.29 4.71
C ARG A 347 -5.11 -15.26 5.79
N ALA A 348 -5.35 -15.69 7.02
CA ALA A 348 -5.60 -14.77 8.13
C ALA A 348 -4.37 -13.88 8.38
N GLU A 349 -3.17 -14.47 8.34
CA GLU A 349 -1.92 -13.74 8.52
C GLU A 349 -1.59 -12.81 7.34
N LEU A 350 -1.78 -13.26 6.10
CA LEU A 350 -1.61 -12.37 4.93
C LEU A 350 -2.62 -11.24 4.91
N ALA A 351 -3.82 -11.47 5.44
CA ALA A 351 -4.80 -10.40 5.60
C ALA A 351 -4.29 -9.35 6.60
N SER A 352 -3.78 -9.73 7.78
CA SER A 352 -3.27 -8.75 8.75
C SER A 352 -2.12 -7.89 8.19
N ARG A 353 -1.31 -8.45 7.27
CA ARG A 353 -0.21 -7.76 6.57
C ARG A 353 -0.65 -6.95 5.33
N SER A 354 -1.90 -7.08 4.90
CA SER A 354 -2.44 -6.36 3.74
C SER A 354 -3.09 -5.05 4.17
N GLY A 355 -2.76 -3.94 3.50
CA GLY A 355 -3.17 -2.58 3.89
C GLY A 355 -4.65 -2.39 4.26
N ASN A 356 -4.89 -1.35 5.06
CA ASN A 356 -6.16 -1.07 5.76
C ASN A 356 -7.36 -0.67 4.86
N GLN A 357 -7.27 -0.82 3.54
CA GLN A 357 -8.35 -0.46 2.61
C GLN A 357 -9.65 -1.26 2.86
N ARG A 358 -9.53 -2.45 3.45
CA ARG A 358 -10.68 -3.31 3.81
C ARG A 358 -10.84 -3.47 5.33
N PHE A 359 -10.27 -2.56 6.13
CA PHE A 359 -10.38 -2.60 7.58
C PHE A 359 -11.85 -2.59 8.04
N GLY A 360 -12.20 -3.48 8.97
CA GLY A 360 -13.59 -3.67 9.43
C GLY A 360 -14.48 -4.49 8.50
N ARG A 361 -14.12 -4.63 7.22
CA ARG A 361 -15.00 -5.27 6.21
C ARG A 361 -14.65 -6.72 5.90
N ARG A 362 -13.60 -7.25 6.51
CA ARG A 362 -13.15 -8.62 6.27
C ARG A 362 -13.93 -9.57 7.18
N LEU A 363 -14.31 -10.71 6.61
CA LEU A 363 -14.92 -11.78 7.38
C LEU A 363 -13.83 -12.51 8.17
N ASP A 364 -14.05 -12.63 9.46
CA ASP A 364 -13.34 -13.55 10.35
C ASP A 364 -13.60 -15.02 9.95
N ALA A 365 -12.92 -15.96 10.61
CA ALA A 365 -13.08 -17.39 10.32
C ALA A 365 -14.55 -17.84 10.47
N ALA A 366 -15.24 -17.37 11.51
CA ALA A 366 -16.64 -17.68 11.73
C ALA A 366 -17.55 -17.06 10.66
N GLY A 367 -17.26 -15.83 10.22
CA GLY A 367 -17.96 -15.14 9.13
C GLY A 367 -17.80 -15.85 7.79
N GLN A 368 -16.61 -16.35 7.49
CA GLN A 368 -16.36 -17.17 6.31
C GLN A 368 -17.15 -18.49 6.35
N ASN A 369 -17.21 -19.14 7.51
CA ASN A 369 -18.02 -20.35 7.72
C ASN A 369 -19.51 -20.07 7.51
N ARG A 370 -20.03 -18.97 8.06
CA ARG A 370 -21.43 -18.54 7.84
C ARG A 370 -21.70 -18.28 6.35
N ALA A 371 -20.82 -17.56 5.67
CA ALA A 371 -20.95 -17.30 4.23
C ALA A 371 -20.98 -18.60 3.40
N ARG A 372 -20.15 -19.61 3.76
CA ARG A 372 -20.19 -20.94 3.12
C ARG A 372 -21.51 -21.67 3.36
N LYS A 373 -22.03 -21.64 4.59
CA LYS A 373 -23.34 -22.23 4.93
C LYS A 373 -24.48 -21.59 4.12
N ILE A 374 -24.50 -20.26 4.04
CA ILE A 374 -25.48 -19.52 3.21
C ILE A 374 -25.41 -19.98 1.76
N LEU A 375 -24.21 -20.02 1.17
CA LEU A 375 -24.04 -20.46 -0.22
C LEU A 375 -24.48 -21.91 -0.45
N SER A 376 -24.18 -22.81 0.49
CA SER A 376 -24.62 -24.21 0.43
C SER A 376 -26.15 -24.31 0.46
N ALA A 377 -26.81 -23.61 1.38
CA ALA A 377 -28.26 -23.59 1.48
C ALA A 377 -28.91 -23.00 0.22
N GLN A 378 -28.34 -21.94 -0.37
CA GLN A 378 -28.80 -21.39 -1.65
C GLN A 378 -28.71 -22.40 -2.81
N ARG A 379 -27.64 -23.21 -2.86
CA ARG A 379 -27.52 -24.28 -3.86
C ARG A 379 -28.59 -25.36 -3.67
N GLN A 380 -28.94 -25.67 -2.42
CA GLN A 380 -30.02 -26.62 -2.10
C GLN A 380 -31.37 -26.08 -2.55
N VAL A 381 -31.70 -24.81 -2.28
CA VAL A 381 -32.91 -24.15 -2.82
C VAL A 381 -32.98 -24.32 -4.34
N ALA A 382 -31.91 -23.97 -5.05
CA ALA A 382 -31.87 -24.10 -6.51
C ALA A 382 -31.98 -25.55 -7.03
N CYS A 383 -31.66 -26.56 -6.21
CA CYS A 383 -31.84 -27.96 -6.55
C CYS A 383 -33.29 -28.42 -6.31
N LEU A 384 -33.88 -28.00 -5.18
CA LEU A 384 -35.28 -28.29 -4.85
C LEU A 384 -36.25 -27.68 -5.87
N CYS A 385 -36.03 -26.43 -6.28
CA CYS A 385 -36.80 -25.81 -7.36
C CYS A 385 -36.74 -26.61 -8.66
N ARG A 386 -35.55 -27.13 -9.02
CA ARG A 386 -35.39 -27.97 -10.22
C ARG A 386 -36.09 -29.33 -10.13
N ARG A 387 -36.44 -29.78 -8.94
CA ARG A 387 -37.16 -31.03 -8.68
C ARG A 387 -38.68 -30.83 -8.53
N GLY A 388 -39.18 -29.59 -8.62
CA GLY A 388 -40.60 -29.28 -8.37
C GLY A 388 -40.99 -29.36 -6.89
N LEU A 389 -40.03 -29.35 -5.96
CA LEU A 389 -40.27 -29.42 -4.52
C LEU A 389 -40.41 -28.01 -3.93
N GLU A 390 -41.51 -27.32 -4.26
CA GLU A 390 -41.72 -25.90 -3.94
C GLU A 390 -41.77 -25.61 -2.44
N ALA A 391 -42.56 -26.38 -1.68
CA ALA A 391 -42.70 -26.16 -0.23
C ALA A 391 -41.37 -26.34 0.54
N GLU A 392 -40.56 -27.32 0.14
CA GLU A 392 -39.22 -27.52 0.71
C GLU A 392 -38.25 -26.41 0.32
N ALA A 393 -38.32 -25.96 -0.94
CA ALA A 393 -37.52 -24.83 -1.41
C ALA A 393 -37.84 -23.55 -0.62
N ASP A 394 -39.13 -23.29 -0.35
CA ASP A 394 -39.59 -22.14 0.43
C ASP A 394 -39.15 -22.22 1.89
N ALA A 395 -39.26 -23.39 2.52
CA ALA A 395 -38.75 -23.61 3.86
C ALA A 395 -37.23 -23.34 3.92
N LYS A 396 -36.48 -23.85 2.95
CA LYS A 396 -35.03 -23.64 2.85
C LYS A 396 -34.67 -22.19 2.54
N GLN A 397 -35.49 -21.49 1.76
CA GLN A 397 -35.31 -20.08 1.46
C GLN A 397 -35.48 -19.20 2.70
N ARG A 398 -36.45 -19.53 3.58
CA ARG A 398 -36.59 -18.88 4.90
C ARG A 398 -35.38 -19.10 5.79
N GLU A 399 -34.78 -20.30 5.78
CA GLU A 399 -33.52 -20.57 6.48
C GLU A 399 -32.37 -19.71 5.94
N VAL A 400 -32.24 -19.58 4.61
CA VAL A 400 -31.24 -18.71 3.97
C VAL A 400 -31.41 -17.25 4.40
N ALA A 401 -32.65 -16.74 4.44
CA ALA A 401 -32.93 -15.38 4.90
C ALA A 401 -32.46 -15.18 6.36
N ARG A 402 -32.85 -16.07 7.27
CA ARG A 402 -32.43 -16.03 8.68
C ARG A 402 -30.90 -16.06 8.82
N LEU A 403 -30.22 -16.92 8.06
CA LEU A 403 -28.75 -17.01 8.10
C LEU A 403 -28.07 -15.75 7.58
N LYS A 404 -28.65 -15.08 6.58
CA LYS A 404 -28.15 -13.79 6.06
C LYS A 404 -28.30 -12.68 7.08
N ASP A 405 -29.46 -12.58 7.73
CA ASP A 405 -29.71 -11.57 8.77
C ASP A 405 -28.76 -11.74 9.95
N GLU A 406 -28.59 -12.99 10.44
CA GLU A 406 -27.63 -13.31 11.49
C GLU A 406 -26.18 -12.98 11.08
N HIS A 407 -25.83 -13.27 9.82
CA HIS A 407 -24.50 -12.98 9.29
C HIS A 407 -24.21 -11.48 9.24
N GLU A 408 -25.15 -10.68 8.70
CA GLU A 408 -24.98 -9.23 8.61
C GLU A 408 -24.94 -8.58 10.01
N LEU A 409 -25.77 -9.03 10.95
CA LEU A 409 -25.72 -8.57 12.34
C LEU A 409 -24.36 -8.85 12.99
N ARG A 410 -23.86 -10.08 12.88
CA ARG A 410 -22.55 -10.45 13.45
C ARG A 410 -21.40 -9.71 12.79
N LYS A 411 -21.46 -9.54 11.47
CA LYS A 411 -20.47 -8.79 10.70
C LYS A 411 -20.46 -7.31 11.09
N ALA A 412 -21.63 -6.70 11.29
CA ALA A 412 -21.73 -5.31 11.75
C ALA A 412 -21.16 -5.15 13.17
N ARG A 413 -21.45 -6.07 14.10
CA ARG A 413 -20.88 -6.05 15.46
C ARG A 413 -19.36 -6.23 15.45
N TYR A 414 -18.85 -7.13 14.61
CA TYR A 414 -17.41 -7.34 14.49
C TYR A 414 -16.71 -6.11 13.91
N GLU A 415 -17.29 -5.48 12.87
CA GLU A 415 -16.79 -4.22 12.33
C GLU A 415 -16.77 -3.11 13.39
N ASN A 416 -17.84 -2.99 14.18
CA ASN A 416 -17.94 -2.03 15.29
C ASN A 416 -16.78 -2.18 16.27
N GLN A 417 -16.58 -3.41 16.75
CA GLN A 417 -15.49 -3.74 17.67
C GLN A 417 -14.12 -3.39 17.08
N GLN A 418 -13.85 -3.80 15.82
CA GLN A 418 -12.57 -3.48 15.17
C GLN A 418 -12.34 -1.97 15.03
N LEU A 419 -13.39 -1.19 14.77
CA LEU A 419 -13.30 0.27 14.67
C LEU A 419 -12.99 0.90 16.03
N LEU A 420 -13.65 0.45 17.10
CA LEU A 420 -13.40 0.91 18.47
C LEU A 420 -11.96 0.60 18.90
N GLU A 421 -11.53 -0.65 18.78
CA GLU A 421 -10.17 -1.08 19.12
C GLU A 421 -9.11 -0.25 18.37
N TYR A 422 -9.36 0.07 17.10
CA TYR A 422 -8.42 0.86 16.30
C TYR A 422 -8.43 2.35 16.63
N ILE A 423 -9.58 2.91 17.00
CA ILE A 423 -9.68 4.29 17.52
C ILE A 423 -8.91 4.40 18.84
N GLU A 424 -9.13 3.44 19.75
CA GLU A 424 -8.42 3.35 21.02
C GLU A 424 -6.92 3.20 20.81
N TYR A 425 -6.50 2.34 19.87
CA TYR A 425 -5.11 2.22 19.47
C TYR A 425 -4.51 3.57 19.05
N ILE A 426 -5.15 4.32 18.15
CA ILE A 426 -4.62 5.64 17.74
C ILE A 426 -4.59 6.63 18.92
N ARG A 427 -5.59 6.62 19.80
CA ARG A 427 -5.62 7.50 21.00
C ARG A 427 -4.49 7.14 21.98
N HIS A 428 -4.31 5.86 22.25
CA HIS A 428 -3.22 5.32 23.08
C HIS A 428 -1.85 5.75 22.54
N LEU A 429 -1.68 5.78 21.22
CA LEU A 429 -0.46 6.27 20.57
C LEU A 429 -0.19 7.77 20.79
N HIS A 430 -1.21 8.59 21.07
CA HIS A 430 -1.01 9.99 21.49
C HIS A 430 -0.62 10.10 22.97
N GLU A 431 -1.29 9.33 23.83
CA GLU A 431 -1.07 9.37 25.29
C GLU A 431 0.32 8.90 25.67
N ASN A 432 0.80 7.82 25.05
CA ASN A 432 2.08 7.22 25.38
C ASN A 432 3.27 7.90 24.72
N SER A 433 3.11 9.18 24.35
CA SER A 433 4.12 10.06 23.77
C SER A 433 5.03 9.31 22.81
N TRP A 434 4.64 9.25 21.53
CA TRP A 434 5.38 8.60 20.44
C TRP A 434 6.80 9.18 20.24
N GLU A 435 7.68 8.94 21.21
CA GLU A 435 9.09 9.31 21.27
C GLU A 435 9.98 8.10 20.95
N GLY A 436 9.40 6.91 20.78
CA GLY A 436 10.10 5.69 20.37
C GLY A 436 9.36 4.94 19.26
N PRO A 437 10.06 4.18 18.40
CA PRO A 437 9.40 3.28 17.47
C PRO A 437 8.74 2.14 18.24
N LEU A 438 7.51 1.79 17.84
CA LEU A 438 6.91 0.51 18.20
C LEU A 438 7.87 -0.60 17.75
N LEU A 439 8.08 -1.60 18.62
CA LEU A 439 8.81 -2.80 18.24
C LEU A 439 8.18 -3.39 16.97
N PRO A 440 8.97 -3.85 15.99
CA PRO A 440 8.44 -4.48 14.79
C PRO A 440 7.56 -5.68 15.20
N GLY A 441 6.24 -5.62 14.96
CA GLY A 441 5.32 -6.72 15.23
C GLY A 441 4.02 -6.40 15.99
N MET A 442 3.73 -5.13 16.32
CA MET A 442 2.41 -4.71 16.81
C MET A 442 1.44 -4.34 15.68
#